data_AF-A0A956TGU2-F1
#
_entry.id   AF-A0A956TGU2-F1
#
_cell.length_a   1.000
_cell.length_b   1.000
_cell.length_c   1.000
_cell.angle_alpha   90.00
_cell.angle_beta   90.00
_cell.angle_gamma   90.00
#
_symmetry.space_group_name_H-M   'P 1'
#
loop_
_entity.id
_entity.type
_entity.pdbx_description
1 polymer ?
#
loop_
_entity_poly.entity_id
_entity_poly.type
_entity_poly.pdbx_seq_one_letter_code
_entity_poly.pdbx_strand_id
1 'polypeptide(L)'
;MKVELPDGFQMRNREGPDFDFYEIYNGSRVFLALFVGSHPSFPHEHIDGSESAYFDVCIDDAELRRKVHDAPLQQVRILSEWKDGRLVHRELLARYSLGAGWPKYIHAITPRYLTQEELQVADRLLFSLQ
;
A
#
# COMPACT_ATOMS: atom_id res chain seq x y z
N MET A 1 5.43 -3.18 -13.74
CA MET A 1 4.51 -2.15 -13.22
C MET A 1 5.02 -0.81 -13.72
N LYS A 2 4.27 -0.10 -14.56
CA LYS A 2 4.63 1.25 -15.00
C LYS A 2 3.67 2.18 -14.28
N VAL A 3 4.08 2.70 -13.13
CA VAL A 3 3.25 3.63 -12.34
C VAL A 3 3.33 5.00 -13.02
N GLU A 4 2.20 5.50 -13.51
CA GLU A 4 2.10 6.88 -13.93
C GLU A 4 1.86 7.75 -12.70
N LEU A 5 2.84 8.59 -12.38
CA LEU A 5 2.76 9.51 -11.26
C LEU A 5 2.22 10.86 -11.73
N PRO A 6 1.40 11.56 -10.92
CA PRO A 6 0.99 12.92 -11.23
C PRO A 6 2.19 13.87 -11.35
N ASP A 7 1.98 14.99 -12.03
CA ASP A 7 3.02 16.01 -12.20
C ASP A 7 3.63 16.45 -10.85
N GLY A 8 4.97 16.57 -10.83
CA GLY A 8 5.73 16.94 -9.64
C GLY A 8 6.04 15.78 -8.69
N PHE A 9 5.45 14.60 -8.89
CA PHE A 9 5.78 13.41 -8.11
C PHE A 9 6.94 12.62 -8.71
N GLN A 10 7.75 12.03 -7.83
CA GLN A 10 8.90 11.21 -8.19
C GLN A 10 8.91 9.95 -7.34
N MET A 11 9.32 8.83 -7.93
CA MET A 11 9.53 7.59 -7.18
C MET A 11 11.03 7.32 -7.06
N ARG A 12 11.46 6.96 -5.85
CA ARG A 12 12.78 6.40 -5.58
C ARG A 12 12.61 4.95 -5.15
N ASN A 13 13.53 4.10 -5.54
CA ASN A 13 13.55 2.70 -5.13
C ASN A 13 14.86 2.34 -4.44
N ARG A 14 14.78 1.38 -3.53
CA ARG A 14 15.90 0.65 -2.95
C ARG A 14 15.59 -0.83 -3.05
N GLU A 15 16.35 -1.52 -3.89
CA GLU A 15 16.23 -2.97 -4.04
C GLU A 15 16.97 -3.66 -2.90
N GLY A 16 16.37 -4.74 -2.39
CA GLY A 16 16.93 -5.58 -1.35
C GLY A 16 16.85 -7.05 -1.76
N PRO A 17 17.55 -7.95 -1.04
CA PRO A 17 17.60 -9.37 -1.41
C PRO A 17 16.24 -10.06 -1.33
N ASP A 18 15.42 -9.70 -0.34
CA ASP A 18 14.13 -10.35 -0.05
C ASP A 18 12.92 -9.42 -0.25
N PHE A 19 13.17 -8.12 -0.41
CA PHE A 19 12.15 -7.10 -0.60
C PHE A 19 12.72 -5.88 -1.33
N ASP A 20 11.86 -5.23 -2.10
CA ASP A 20 12.10 -3.91 -2.66
C ASP A 20 11.33 -2.86 -1.86
N PHE A 21 11.91 -1.67 -1.75
CA PHE A 21 11.30 -0.53 -1.10
C PHE A 21 11.19 0.63 -2.07
N TYR A 22 10.01 1.25 -2.14
CA TYR A 22 9.74 2.39 -3.00
C TYR A 22 9.17 3.53 -2.16
N GLU A 23 9.55 4.75 -2.51
CA GLU A 23 9.00 5.95 -1.89
C GLU A 23 8.58 6.93 -2.98
N ILE A 24 7.35 7.43 -2.87
CA ILE A 24 6.77 8.43 -3.75
C ILE A 24 6.85 9.79 -3.06
N TYR A 25 7.50 10.74 -3.70
CA TYR A 25 7.81 12.07 -3.19
C TYR A 25 7.16 13.16 -4.02
N ASN A 26 6.85 14.29 -3.39
CA ASN A 26 6.70 15.58 -4.07
C ASN A 26 7.60 16.60 -3.38
N GLY A 27 8.59 17.12 -4.11
CA GLY A 27 9.67 17.90 -3.54
C GLY A 27 10.47 17.09 -2.51
N SER A 28 10.50 17.55 -1.26
CA SER A 28 11.20 16.88 -0.15
C SER A 28 10.31 16.01 0.74
N ARG A 29 9.00 15.95 0.48
CA ARG A 29 8.05 15.19 1.30
C ARG A 29 7.72 13.85 0.67
N VAL A 30 7.79 12.77 1.46
CA VAL A 30 7.24 11.46 1.09
C VAL A 30 5.74 11.47 1.31
N PHE A 31 4.99 11.00 0.31
CA PHE A 31 3.54 10.82 0.37
C PHE A 31 3.15 9.35 0.50
N LEU A 32 3.95 8.44 -0.05
CA LEU A 32 3.69 7.01 0.03
C LEU A 32 4.99 6.23 0.12
N ALA A 33 5.03 5.25 1.02
CA ALA A 33 6.08 4.25 1.09
C ALA A 33 5.49 2.89 0.71
N LEU A 34 6.15 2.14 -0.16
CA LEU A 34 5.71 0.84 -0.62
C LEU A 34 6.79 -0.19 -0.33
N PHE A 35 6.39 -1.26 0.33
CA PHE A 35 7.20 -2.44 0.54
C PHE A 35 6.70 -3.56 -0.34
N VAL A 36 7.64 -4.21 -1.02
CA VAL A 36 7.32 -5.21 -2.02
C VAL A 36 8.16 -6.45 -1.77
N GLY A 37 7.57 -7.49 -1.19
CA GLY A 37 8.34 -8.66 -0.76
C GLY A 37 7.48 -9.89 -0.50
N SER A 38 8.10 -10.98 -0.04
CA SER A 38 7.41 -12.26 0.14
C SER A 38 6.70 -12.42 1.50
N HIS A 39 6.81 -11.45 2.40
CA HIS A 39 6.19 -11.50 3.72
C HIS A 39 5.00 -10.54 3.84
N PRO A 40 3.82 -10.98 4.32
CA PRO A 40 2.62 -10.14 4.42
C PRO A 40 2.60 -9.23 5.65
N SER A 41 3.39 -9.53 6.69
CA SER A 41 3.44 -8.71 7.90
C SER A 41 4.58 -7.71 7.83
N PHE A 42 4.23 -6.44 7.82
CA PHE A 42 5.11 -5.29 7.96
C PHE A 42 4.72 -4.55 9.24
N PRO A 43 5.56 -3.65 9.75
CA PRO A 43 5.25 -2.93 10.98
C PRO A 43 3.98 -2.08 10.81
N HIS A 44 2.90 -2.53 11.44
CA HIS A 44 1.76 -1.68 11.76
C HIS A 44 1.98 -1.17 13.18
N GLU A 45 2.27 0.12 13.31
CA GLU A 45 2.22 0.78 14.61
C GLU A 45 0.80 1.32 14.79
N HIS A 46 0.22 1.29 15.98
CA HIS A 46 -1.08 1.92 16.21
C HIS A 46 -0.87 3.36 16.71
N ILE A 47 -1.71 4.32 16.30
CA ILE A 47 -1.65 5.69 16.83
C ILE A 47 -2.50 5.78 18.10
N ASP A 48 -1.91 6.21 19.20
CA ASP A 48 -2.64 6.36 20.47
C ASP A 48 -3.86 7.30 20.33
N GLY A 49 -5.01 6.79 20.75
CA GLY A 49 -6.30 7.47 20.67
C GLY A 49 -6.87 7.54 19.24
N SER A 50 -6.39 6.71 18.32
CA SER A 50 -7.02 6.51 17.01
C SER A 50 -7.97 5.30 17.03
N GLU A 51 -8.90 5.29 16.09
CA GLU A 51 -9.75 4.15 15.78
C GLU A 51 -9.31 3.55 14.45
N SER A 52 -9.14 2.23 14.39
CA SER A 52 -8.76 1.52 13.17
C SER A 52 -9.97 0.85 12.52
N ALA A 53 -10.13 1.05 11.22
CA ALA A 53 -11.12 0.37 10.39
C ALA A 53 -10.43 -0.46 9.31
N TYR A 54 -10.86 -1.71 9.16
CA TYR A 54 -10.39 -2.63 8.13
C TYR A 54 -11.45 -2.82 7.08
N PHE A 55 -11.05 -2.71 5.81
CA PHE A 55 -11.91 -2.96 4.68
C PHE A 55 -11.19 -3.89 3.70
N ASP A 56 -11.72 -5.10 3.54
CA ASP A 56 -11.20 -6.07 2.58
C ASP A 56 -11.96 -5.96 1.26
N VAL A 57 -11.25 -5.65 0.17
CA VAL A 57 -11.78 -5.46 -1.18
C VAL A 57 -11.55 -6.72 -2.02
N CYS A 58 -12.64 -7.28 -2.54
CA CYS A 58 -12.61 -8.31 -3.58
C CYS A 58 -12.62 -7.64 -4.95
N ILE A 59 -11.58 -7.81 -5.76
CA ILE A 59 -11.47 -7.17 -7.08
C ILE A 59 -12.33 -7.92 -8.14
N ASP A 60 -12.42 -9.25 -8.05
CA ASP A 60 -13.34 -10.09 -8.84
C ASP A 60 -13.36 -11.51 -8.23
N ASP A 61 -14.53 -12.13 -8.17
CA ASP A 61 -14.72 -13.53 -7.76
C ASP A 61 -13.92 -14.51 -8.65
N ALA A 62 -13.72 -14.16 -9.93
CA ALA A 62 -12.90 -14.94 -10.86
C ALA A 62 -11.39 -14.78 -10.59
N GLU A 63 -10.92 -13.58 -10.26
CA GLU A 63 -9.52 -13.32 -9.88
C GLU A 63 -9.16 -13.94 -8.53
N LEU A 64 -10.06 -13.93 -7.54
CA LEU A 64 -9.84 -14.61 -6.24
C LEU A 64 -9.66 -16.13 -6.42
N ARG A 65 -10.31 -16.73 -7.42
CA ARG A 65 -10.15 -18.16 -7.74
C ARG A 65 -8.89 -18.46 -8.54
N ARG A 66 -8.25 -17.43 -9.12
CA ARG A 66 -7.00 -17.58 -9.85
C ARG A 66 -5.92 -17.97 -8.85
N LYS A 67 -5.56 -19.26 -8.90
CA LYS A 67 -4.46 -19.79 -8.10
C LYS A 67 -3.15 -19.28 -8.67
N VAL A 68 -2.33 -18.72 -7.80
CA VAL A 68 -0.93 -18.47 -8.08
C VAL A 68 -0.12 -19.26 -7.07
N HIS A 69 0.64 -20.26 -7.57
CA HIS A 69 1.38 -21.21 -6.73
C HIS A 69 0.48 -21.89 -5.71
N ASP A 70 -0.60 -22.51 -6.22
CA ASP A 70 -1.60 -23.27 -5.46
C ASP A 70 -2.39 -22.53 -4.38
N ALA A 71 -2.14 -21.23 -4.19
CA ALA A 71 -2.90 -20.39 -3.27
C ALA A 71 -3.69 -19.31 -4.03
N PRO A 72 -4.95 -19.04 -3.63
CA PRO A 72 -5.79 -18.01 -4.27
C PRO A 72 -5.21 -16.61 -4.08
N LEU A 73 -5.37 -15.73 -5.06
CA LEU A 73 -5.21 -14.29 -4.81
C LEU A 73 -6.11 -13.92 -3.64
N GLN A 74 -5.53 -13.26 -2.63
CA GLN A 74 -6.27 -12.84 -1.44
C GLN A 74 -6.89 -11.46 -1.70
N GLN A 75 -7.87 -11.11 -0.87
CA GLN A 75 -8.48 -9.78 -0.86
C GLN A 75 -7.40 -8.70 -0.66
N VAL A 76 -7.63 -7.53 -1.24
CA VAL A 76 -6.84 -6.35 -0.91
C VAL A 76 -7.34 -5.82 0.42
N ARG A 77 -6.48 -5.78 1.43
CA ARG A 77 -6.82 -5.23 2.74
C ARG A 77 -6.46 -3.76 2.78
N ILE A 78 -7.42 -2.94 3.18
CA ILE A 78 -7.22 -1.52 3.45
C ILE A 78 -7.38 -1.29 4.94
N LEU A 79 -6.37 -0.67 5.56
CA LEU A 79 -6.42 -0.19 6.93
C LEU A 79 -6.55 1.33 6.90
N SER A 80 -7.46 1.85 7.72
CA SER A 80 -7.67 3.28 7.89
C SER A 80 -7.63 3.60 9.37
N GLU A 81 -6.77 4.52 9.80
CA GLU A 81 -6.83 5.06 11.16
C GLU A 81 -7.43 6.46 11.16
N TRP A 82 -8.33 6.67 12.12
CA TRP A 82 -9.06 7.90 12.31
C TRP A 82 -8.82 8.45 13.71
N LYS A 83 -8.62 9.76 13.83
CA LYS A 83 -8.51 10.45 15.11
C LYS A 83 -9.34 11.72 15.06
N ASP A 84 -10.21 11.90 16.06
CA ASP A 84 -11.12 13.05 16.13
C ASP A 84 -11.95 13.26 14.85
N GLY A 85 -12.41 12.16 14.23
CA GLY A 85 -13.18 12.17 12.99
C GLY A 85 -12.37 12.48 11.71
N ARG A 86 -11.03 12.50 11.78
CA ARG A 86 -10.14 12.78 10.65
C ARG A 86 -9.28 11.56 10.32
N LEU A 87 -9.13 11.27 9.04
CA LEU A 87 -8.19 10.24 8.59
C LEU A 87 -6.78 10.73 8.90
N VAL A 88 -5.98 9.89 9.55
CA VAL A 88 -4.59 10.20 9.95
C VAL A 88 -3.58 9.22 9.37
N HIS A 89 -4.04 8.05 8.91
CA HIS A 89 -3.18 7.02 8.36
C HIS A 89 -3.96 6.08 7.44
N ARG A 90 -3.31 5.62 6.37
CA ARG A 90 -3.82 4.62 5.45
C ARG A 90 -2.75 3.59 5.15
N GLU A 91 -3.17 2.32 5.13
CA GLU A 91 -2.37 1.23 4.59
C GLU A 91 -3.18 0.42 3.58
N LEU A 92 -2.48 -0.12 2.59
CA LEU A 92 -3.00 -1.08 1.63
C LEU A 92 -2.06 -2.28 1.60
N LEU A 93 -2.61 -3.47 1.82
CA LEU A 93 -1.91 -4.73 1.66
C LEU A 93 -2.58 -5.53 0.55
N ALA A 94 -1.85 -5.77 -0.52
CA ALA A 94 -2.32 -6.55 -1.67
C ALA A 94 -1.35 -7.70 -1.93
N ARG A 95 -1.89 -8.93 -2.05
CA ARG A 95 -1.14 -10.03 -2.63
C ARG A 95 -1.14 -9.86 -4.15
N TYR A 96 0.03 -9.88 -4.77
CA TYR A 96 0.16 -9.84 -6.21
C TYR A 96 1.17 -10.89 -6.68
N SER A 97 1.01 -11.38 -7.90
CA SER A 97 2.01 -12.27 -8.50
C SER A 97 2.36 -11.80 -9.89
N LEU A 98 3.66 -11.61 -10.12
CA LEU A 98 4.22 -11.27 -11.43
C LEU A 98 4.62 -12.50 -12.25
N GLY A 99 4.31 -13.74 -11.80
CA GLY A 99 4.63 -14.95 -12.57
C GLY A 99 5.03 -16.16 -11.72
N ALA A 100 5.93 -16.99 -12.24
CA ALA A 100 6.45 -18.17 -11.56
C ALA A 100 7.46 -17.77 -10.46
N GLY A 101 7.06 -17.83 -9.18
CA GLY A 101 7.86 -17.44 -8.02
C GLY A 101 7.00 -17.33 -6.75
N TRP A 102 7.63 -17.21 -5.58
CA TRP A 102 6.90 -17.04 -4.31
C TRP A 102 5.91 -15.88 -4.36
N PRO A 103 4.74 -15.97 -3.67
CA PRO A 103 3.81 -14.85 -3.57
C PRO A 103 4.53 -13.59 -3.11
N LYS A 104 4.23 -12.48 -3.78
CA LYS A 104 4.70 -11.16 -3.38
C LYS A 104 3.52 -10.37 -2.81
N TYR A 105 3.83 -9.48 -1.89
CA TYR A 105 2.89 -8.57 -1.25
C TYR A 105 3.35 -7.16 -1.56
N ILE A 106 2.42 -6.29 -1.91
CA ILE A 106 2.60 -4.85 -1.85
C ILE A 106 1.98 -4.43 -0.53
N HIS A 107 2.78 -3.83 0.34
CA HIS A 107 2.30 -3.08 1.48
C HIS A 107 2.62 -1.61 1.26
N ALA A 108 1.60 -0.82 1.00
CA ALA A 108 1.73 0.62 0.79
C ALA A 108 1.17 1.37 2.00
N ILE A 109 1.93 2.34 2.49
CA ILE A 109 1.66 3.07 3.73
C ILE A 109 1.82 4.57 3.48
N THR A 110 0.87 5.36 3.99
CA THR A 110 0.99 6.81 4.06
C THR A 110 1.82 7.23 5.28
N PRO A 111 2.81 8.13 5.16
CA PRO A 111 3.52 8.63 6.33
C PRO A 111 2.59 9.38 7.32
N ARG A 112 2.83 9.19 8.62
CA ARG A 112 1.96 9.72 9.70
C ARG A 112 2.04 11.24 9.90
N TYR A 113 3.07 11.88 9.35
CA TYR A 113 3.27 13.33 9.49
C TYR A 113 2.55 14.14 8.40
N LEU A 114 1.83 13.48 7.48
CA LEU A 114 1.07 14.17 6.44
C LEU A 114 -0.08 14.98 7.05
N THR A 115 -0.31 16.17 6.51
CA THR A 115 -1.54 16.91 6.80
C THR A 115 -2.74 16.21 6.18
N GLN A 116 -3.95 16.59 6.57
CA GLN A 116 -5.17 16.03 5.99
C GLN A 116 -5.26 16.23 4.46
N GLU A 117 -4.84 17.39 3.96
CA GLU A 117 -4.82 17.68 2.51
C GLU A 117 -3.79 16.80 1.79
N GLU A 118 -2.59 16.65 2.38
CA GLU A 118 -1.56 15.79 1.83
C GLU A 118 -1.97 14.32 1.85
N LEU A 119 -2.68 13.90 2.88
CA LEU A 119 -3.20 12.54 3.01
C LEU A 119 -4.26 12.25 1.94
N GLN A 120 -5.10 13.21 1.57
CA GLN A 120 -6.04 13.05 0.44
C GLN A 120 -5.29 12.86 -0.90
N VAL A 121 -4.16 13.52 -1.09
CA VAL A 121 -3.31 13.31 -2.27
C VAL A 121 -2.65 11.94 -2.20
N ALA A 122 -2.12 11.54 -1.04
CA ALA A 122 -1.54 10.22 -0.83
C ALA A 122 -2.56 9.09 -1.04
N ASP A 123 -3.82 9.28 -0.64
CA ASP A 123 -4.91 8.33 -0.85
C ASP A 123 -5.18 8.13 -2.34
N ARG A 124 -5.21 9.23 -3.13
CA ARG A 124 -5.37 9.14 -4.59
C ARG A 124 -4.20 8.40 -5.25
N LEU A 125 -2.97 8.66 -4.80
CA LEU A 125 -1.77 7.97 -5.29
C LEU A 125 -1.83 6.47 -4.96
N LEU A 126 -2.23 6.13 -3.73
CA LEU A 126 -2.38 4.76 -3.27
C LEU A 126 -3.36 3.97 -4.15
N PHE A 127 -4.51 4.56 -4.48
CA PHE A 127 -5.53 3.93 -5.32
C PHE A 127 -5.24 4.00 -6.83
N SER A 128 -4.23 4.78 -7.27
CA SER A 128 -3.75 4.77 -8.66
C SER A 128 -2.67 3.73 -8.95
N LEU A 129 -2.18 3.01 -7.93
CA LEU A 129 -1.27 1.88 -8.09
C LEU A 129 -2.05 0.69 -8.69
N GLN A 130 -2.19 0.66 -10.02
CA GLN A 130 -2.78 -0.44 -10.79
C GLN A 130 -1.71 -1.17 -11.61
#